data_AF-A0A353GXR8-F1
#
_entry.id   AF-A0A353GXR8-F1
#
_cell.length_a   1.000
_cell.length_b   1.000
_cell.length_c   1.000
_cell.angle_alpha   90.00
_cell.angle_beta   90.00
_cell.angle_gamma   90.00
#
_symmetry.space_group_name_H-M   'P 1'
#
loop_
_entity.id
_entity.type
_entity.pdbx_description
1 polymer ?
#
loop_
_entity_poly.entity_id
_entity_poly.type
_entity_poly.pdbx_seq_one_letter_code
_entity_poly.pdbx_strand_id
1 'polypeptide(L)'
;FTADYHAGAPCLTENSFGKGKAYYIATQPEPAFIKAFLEYLMSSNAISSPLPVPAGVEVTKRSNNTGDYLFILNHNQHPVEFSLPGAFQELISGERLQDKLSLDAKAVKILKKA
;
A
#
# COMPACT_ATOMS: atom_id res chain seq x y z
N PHE A 1 -15.69 -11.75 22.82
CA PHE A 1 -15.42 -13.08 22.25
C PHE A 1 -14.50 -13.92 23.13
N THR A 2 -13.50 -13.35 23.81
CA THR A 2 -12.67 -14.09 24.79
C THR A 2 -13.15 -13.99 26.24
N ALA A 3 -14.01 -13.02 26.54
CA ALA A 3 -14.49 -12.75 27.90
C ALA A 3 -15.96 -12.27 27.89
N ASP A 4 -16.52 -12.20 29.10
CA ASP A 4 -17.89 -11.75 29.41
C ASP A 4 -18.99 -12.64 28.78
N TYR A 5 -20.24 -12.18 28.79
CA TYR A 5 -21.41 -12.91 28.31
C TYR A 5 -21.34 -13.32 26.82
N HIS A 6 -20.49 -12.66 26.03
CA HIS A 6 -20.25 -12.98 24.61
C HIS A 6 -18.95 -13.79 24.39
N ALA A 7 -18.42 -14.44 25.43
CA ALA A 7 -17.32 -15.38 25.28
C ALA A 7 -17.72 -16.55 24.34
N GLY A 8 -16.85 -16.89 23.40
CA GLY A 8 -17.11 -17.90 22.35
C GLY A 8 -17.94 -17.43 21.16
N ALA A 9 -18.60 -16.26 21.23
CA ALA A 9 -19.35 -15.72 20.10
C ALA A 9 -18.40 -15.20 18.99
N PRO A 10 -18.77 -15.31 17.69
CA PRO A 10 -17.94 -14.82 16.59
C PRO A 10 -17.66 -13.32 16.66
N CYS A 11 -16.41 -12.91 16.39
CA CYS A 11 -16.00 -11.50 16.29
C CYS A 11 -15.53 -11.07 14.89
N LEU A 12 -15.26 -12.03 14.01
CA LEU A 12 -15.01 -11.87 12.58
C LEU A 12 -15.83 -12.94 11.86
N THR A 13 -16.65 -12.54 10.89
CA THR A 13 -17.40 -13.48 10.04
C THR A 13 -17.17 -13.19 8.57
N GLU A 14 -17.30 -14.22 7.75
CA GLU A 14 -17.28 -14.14 6.28
C GLU A 14 -18.61 -14.69 5.75
N ASN A 15 -19.23 -13.97 4.82
CA ASN A 15 -20.37 -14.45 4.05
C ASN A 15 -20.02 -14.48 2.56
N SER A 16 -20.15 -15.64 1.93
CA SER A 16 -20.02 -15.77 0.47
C SER A 16 -21.39 -15.49 -0.19
N PHE A 17 -21.47 -14.47 -1.04
CA PHE A 17 -22.72 -14.06 -1.68
C PHE A 17 -22.50 -13.68 -3.14
N GLY A 18 -23.23 -14.34 -4.04
CA GLY A 18 -23.02 -14.21 -5.48
C GLY A 18 -21.59 -14.59 -5.88
N LYS A 19 -20.88 -13.68 -6.54
CA LYS A 19 -19.48 -13.86 -6.95
C LYS A 19 -18.47 -13.28 -5.95
N GLY A 20 -18.92 -12.80 -4.79
CA GLY A 20 -18.09 -12.06 -3.85
C GLY A 20 -18.19 -12.55 -2.41
N LYS A 21 -17.49 -11.84 -1.53
CA LYS A 21 -17.46 -12.08 -0.09
C LYS A 21 -17.73 -10.78 0.67
N ALA A 22 -18.44 -10.88 1.79
CA ALA A 22 -18.61 -9.80 2.75
C ALA A 22 -18.02 -10.23 4.09
N TYR A 23 -17.26 -9.34 4.73
CA TYR A 23 -16.65 -9.59 6.04
C TYR A 23 -17.22 -8.61 7.08
N TYR A 24 -17.51 -9.11 8.28
CA TYR A 24 -17.99 -8.29 9.39
C TYR A 24 -17.06 -8.43 10.59
N ILE A 25 -16.52 -7.30 11.07
CA ILE A 25 -15.69 -7.22 12.27
C ILE A 25 -16.57 -6.61 13.37
N ALA A 26 -16.95 -7.43 14.35
CA ALA A 26 -17.89 -7.05 15.41
C ALA A 26 -17.24 -6.30 16.59
N THR A 27 -16.00 -5.87 16.43
CA THR A 27 -15.17 -5.26 17.48
C THR A 27 -14.35 -4.12 16.89
N GLN A 28 -13.55 -3.46 17.72
CA GLN A 28 -12.48 -2.57 17.28
C GLN A 28 -11.14 -3.27 17.53
N PRO A 29 -10.60 -4.04 16.57
CA PRO A 29 -9.36 -4.76 16.75
C PRO A 29 -8.17 -3.81 16.86
N GLU A 30 -7.07 -4.33 17.38
CA GLU A 30 -5.79 -3.64 17.34
C GLU A 30 -5.29 -3.43 15.90
N PRO A 31 -4.43 -2.42 15.67
CA PRO A 31 -3.88 -2.14 14.33
C PRO A 31 -3.16 -3.34 13.68
N ALA A 32 -2.51 -4.19 14.47
CA ALA A 32 -1.82 -5.38 13.96
C ALA A 32 -2.77 -6.38 13.31
N PHE A 33 -3.94 -6.61 13.91
CA PHE A 33 -4.99 -7.44 13.33
C PHE A 33 -5.51 -6.85 12.02
N ILE A 34 -5.81 -5.54 12.00
CA ILE A 34 -6.31 -4.87 10.78
C ILE A 34 -5.29 -4.98 9.65
N LYS A 35 -3.99 -4.77 9.95
CA LYS A 35 -2.91 -4.93 8.98
C LYS A 35 -2.88 -6.34 8.39
N ALA A 36 -2.82 -7.37 9.24
CA ALA A 36 -2.78 -8.76 8.80
C ALA A 36 -4.04 -9.18 8.01
N PHE A 37 -5.22 -8.68 8.42
CA PHE A 37 -6.47 -8.95 7.73
C PHE A 37 -6.51 -8.30 6.34
N LEU A 38 -6.06 -7.05 6.21
CA LEU A 38 -5.93 -6.39 4.91
C LEU A 38 -4.90 -7.10 4.01
N GLU A 39 -3.77 -7.56 4.56
CA GLU A 39 -2.77 -8.34 3.82
C GLU A 39 -3.35 -9.66 3.27
N TYR A 40 -4.17 -10.36 4.07
CA TYR A 40 -4.91 -11.54 3.63
C TYR A 40 -5.91 -11.21 2.51
N LEU A 41 -6.67 -10.12 2.65
CA LEU A 41 -7.63 -9.70 1.63
C LEU A 41 -6.95 -9.29 0.32
N MET A 42 -5.85 -8.53 0.40
CA MET A 42 -5.08 -8.14 -0.78
C MET A 42 -4.53 -9.37 -1.51
N SER A 43 -3.91 -10.29 -0.77
CA SER A 43 -3.31 -11.51 -1.33
C SER A 43 -4.36 -12.42 -1.98
N SER A 44 -5.51 -12.63 -1.31
CA SER A 44 -6.61 -13.46 -1.84
C SER A 44 -7.30 -12.86 -3.07
N ASN A 45 -7.15 -11.55 -3.31
CA ASN A 45 -7.74 -10.85 -4.45
C ASN A 45 -6.69 -10.38 -5.48
N ALA A 46 -5.44 -10.84 -5.39
CA ALA A 46 -4.34 -10.45 -6.26
C ALA A 46 -4.15 -8.92 -6.37
N ILE A 47 -4.39 -8.20 -5.27
CA ILE A 47 -4.17 -6.76 -5.17
C ILE A 47 -2.74 -6.52 -4.70
N SER A 48 -1.97 -5.72 -5.43
CA SER A 48 -0.58 -5.41 -5.12
C SER A 48 -0.32 -3.90 -5.07
N SER A 49 0.67 -3.50 -4.27
CA SER A 49 1.16 -2.11 -4.28
C SER A 49 1.66 -1.73 -5.68
N PRO A 50 1.49 -0.46 -6.13
CA PRO A 50 2.12 0.02 -7.36
C PRO A 50 3.65 -0.06 -7.35
N LEU A 51 4.25 0.03 -6.16
CA LEU A 51 5.69 -0.01 -5.95
C LEU A 51 5.99 -0.46 -4.51
N PRO A 52 6.86 -1.46 -4.27
CA PRO A 52 7.31 -1.80 -2.93
C PRO A 52 8.27 -0.72 -2.41
N VAL A 53 7.98 -0.18 -1.23
CA VAL A 53 8.77 0.92 -0.64
C VAL A 53 9.01 0.70 0.86
N PRO A 54 10.05 1.32 1.45
CA PRO A 54 10.29 1.29 2.89
C PRO A 54 9.18 1.95 3.69
N ALA A 55 9.13 1.64 4.99
CA ALA A 55 8.20 2.30 5.91
C ALA A 55 8.34 3.82 5.90
N GLY A 56 7.22 4.52 6.01
CA GLY A 56 7.16 5.98 5.96
C GLY A 56 7.26 6.59 4.56
N VAL A 57 7.44 5.78 3.51
CA VAL A 57 7.29 6.20 2.11
C VAL A 57 5.88 5.87 1.64
N GLU A 58 5.19 6.87 1.11
CA GLU A 58 3.88 6.71 0.48
C GLU A 58 4.03 6.65 -1.04
N VAL A 59 3.30 5.73 -1.69
CA VAL A 59 3.18 5.67 -3.14
C VAL A 59 1.72 5.68 -3.55
N THR A 60 1.34 6.65 -4.38
CA THR A 60 0.03 6.66 -5.05
C THR A 60 0.19 6.65 -6.55
N LYS A 61 -0.76 6.03 -7.26
CA LYS A 61 -0.78 5.96 -8.71
C LYS A 61 -1.95 6.76 -9.27
N ARG A 62 -1.68 7.64 -10.23
CA ARG A 62 -2.69 8.31 -11.05
C ARG A 62 -2.53 7.90 -12.50
N SER A 63 -3.64 7.62 -13.16
CA SER A 63 -3.67 7.19 -14.56
C SER A 63 -4.52 8.15 -15.38
N ASN A 64 -4.07 8.49 -16.58
CA ASN A 64 -4.82 9.26 -17.56
C ASN A 64 -4.46 8.83 -18.99
N ASN A 65 -4.95 9.56 -20.00
CA ASN A 65 -4.72 9.26 -21.42
C ASN A 65 -3.23 9.30 -21.83
N THR A 66 -2.36 9.91 -21.03
CA THR A 66 -0.92 10.06 -21.30
C THR A 66 -0.04 9.09 -20.50
N GLY A 67 -0.64 8.24 -19.67
CA GLY A 67 0.01 7.13 -18.98
C GLY A 67 -0.24 7.06 -17.47
N ASP A 68 0.58 6.25 -16.81
CA ASP A 68 0.60 6.06 -15.35
C ASP A 68 1.69 6.94 -14.70
N TYR A 69 1.35 7.52 -13.56
CA TYR A 69 2.19 8.42 -12.78
C TYR A 69 2.24 7.93 -11.33
N LEU A 70 3.45 7.72 -10.81
CA LEU A 70 3.68 7.37 -9.41
C LEU A 70 4.11 8.62 -8.64
N PHE A 71 3.36 8.96 -7.60
CA PHE A 71 3.72 10.01 -6.65
C PHE A 71 4.36 9.32 -5.45
N ILE A 72 5.62 9.64 -5.18
CA ILE A 72 6.41 9.03 -4.12
C ILE A 72 6.77 10.11 -3.12
N LEU A 73 6.26 9.98 -1.89
CA LEU A 73 6.44 10.96 -0.82
C LEU A 73 7.19 10.30 0.35
N ASN A 74 8.33 10.86 0.74
CA ASN A 74 9.05 10.42 1.94
C ASN A 74 8.54 11.18 3.17
N HIS A 75 7.68 10.58 3.97
CA HIS A 75 7.22 11.18 5.23
C HIS A 75 8.23 11.06 6.36
N ASN A 76 9.35 10.37 6.18
CA ASN A 76 10.39 10.26 7.18
C ASN A 76 11.16 11.58 7.36
N GLN A 77 11.86 11.71 8.48
CA GLN A 77 12.82 12.79 8.74
C GLN A 77 14.25 12.43 8.31
N HIS A 78 14.43 11.33 7.58
CA HIS A 78 15.72 10.82 7.11
C HIS A 78 15.60 10.37 5.64
N PRO A 79 16.72 10.37 4.89
CA PRO A 79 16.74 9.87 3.51
C PRO A 79 16.47 8.36 3.47
N VAL A 80 15.87 7.90 2.37
CA VAL A 80 15.57 6.49 2.11
C VAL A 80 16.06 6.10 0.72
N GLU A 81 16.49 4.85 0.56
CA GLU A 81 16.83 4.26 -0.73
C GLU A 81 16.06 2.95 -0.92
N PHE A 82 15.52 2.72 -2.12
CA PHE A 82 14.87 1.47 -2.48
C PHE A 82 14.94 1.18 -3.99
N SER A 83 14.72 -0.07 -4.37
CA SER A 83 14.82 -0.52 -5.75
C SER A 83 13.63 -0.12 -6.62
N LEU A 84 13.91 0.23 -7.87
CA LEU A 84 12.90 0.46 -8.90
C LEU A 84 12.80 -0.78 -9.81
N PRO A 85 11.59 -1.19 -10.23
CA PRO A 85 11.38 -2.37 -11.08
C PRO A 85 11.73 -2.12 -12.57
N GLY A 86 12.31 -0.97 -12.90
CA GLY A 86 12.63 -0.58 -14.26
C GLY A 86 13.09 0.87 -14.36
N ALA A 87 13.16 1.37 -15.60
CA ALA A 87 13.52 2.75 -15.87
C ALA A 87 12.30 3.68 -15.78
N PHE A 88 12.50 4.85 -15.16
CA PHE A 88 11.48 5.88 -15.00
C PHE A 88 12.05 7.25 -15.35
N GLN A 89 11.18 8.12 -15.85
CA GLN A 89 11.42 9.54 -15.96
C GLN A 89 10.92 10.23 -14.68
N GLU A 90 11.80 10.92 -13.97
CA GLU A 90 11.43 11.82 -12.87
C GLU A 90 10.99 13.16 -13.45
N LEU A 91 9.77 13.60 -13.13
CA LEU A 91 9.12 14.71 -13.82
C LEU A 91 9.44 16.09 -13.22
N ILE A 92 9.97 16.17 -11.99
CA ILE A 92 10.27 17.45 -11.34
C ILE A 92 11.67 17.95 -11.75
N SER A 93 12.66 17.06 -11.68
CA SER A 93 14.07 17.28 -11.99
C SER A 93 14.43 16.99 -13.45
N GLY A 94 13.64 16.15 -14.14
CA GLY A 94 13.97 15.68 -15.48
C GLY A 94 15.00 14.53 -15.51
N GLU A 95 15.39 13.99 -14.36
CA GLU A 95 16.33 12.87 -14.28
C GLU A 95 15.73 11.56 -14.80
N ARG A 96 16.53 10.75 -15.51
CA ARG A 96 16.20 9.36 -15.80
C ARG A 96 16.72 8.47 -14.68
N LEU A 97 15.81 7.77 -14.01
CA LEU A 97 16.10 6.88 -12.90
C LEU A 97 16.04 5.43 -13.35
N GLN A 98 16.95 4.61 -12.83
CA GLN A 98 17.00 3.18 -13.11
C GLN A 98 17.52 2.42 -11.87
N ASP A 99 16.95 1.23 -11.64
CA ASP A 99 17.30 0.25 -10.60
C ASP A 99 17.10 0.70 -9.15
N LYS A 100 17.33 1.97 -8.82
CA LYS A 100 17.22 2.54 -7.47
C LYS A 100 16.67 3.96 -7.49
N LEU A 101 16.04 4.31 -6.37
CA LEU A 101 15.64 5.67 -6.03
C LEU A 101 16.19 6.02 -4.66
N SER A 102 16.97 7.11 -4.58
CA SER A 102 17.23 7.82 -3.33
C SER A 102 16.26 8.99 -3.21
N LEU A 103 15.66 9.14 -2.02
CA LEU A 103 14.70 10.19 -1.71
C LEU A 103 15.05 10.81 -0.35
N ASP A 104 15.41 12.09 -0.36
CA ASP A 104 15.76 12.83 0.85
C ASP A 104 14.60 12.91 1.85
N ALA A 105 14.91 13.29 3.08
CA ALA A 105 13.90 13.54 4.11
C ALA A 105 12.85 14.55 3.61
N LYS A 106 11.56 14.22 3.74
CA LYS A 106 10.44 15.08 3.30
C LYS A 106 10.39 15.39 1.81
N ALA A 107 11.23 14.74 0.99
CA ALA A 107 11.24 14.95 -0.46
C ALA A 107 10.11 14.20 -1.16
N VAL A 108 9.80 14.68 -2.36
CA VAL A 108 8.79 14.11 -3.26
C VAL A 108 9.41 13.92 -4.64
N LYS A 109 9.09 12.80 -5.30
CA LYS A 109 9.40 12.56 -6.72
C LYS A 109 8.14 12.09 -7.44
N ILE A 110 8.01 12.47 -8.72
CA ILE A 110 6.91 12.01 -9.58
C ILE A 110 7.52 11.21 -10.73
N LEU A 111 7.20 9.92 -10.79
CA LEU A 111 7.75 9.02 -11.80
C LEU A 111 6.72 8.74 -12.90
N LYS A 112 7.16 8.84 -14.15
CA LYS A 112 6.46 8.28 -15.31
C LYS A 112 7.29 7.14 -15.86
N LYS A 113 6.66 6.01 -16.21
CA LYS A 113 7.39 4.90 -16.85
C LYS A 113 7.99 5.39 -18.18
N ALA A 114 9.29 5.15 -18.36
CA ALA A 114 10.02 5.53 -19.58
C ALA A 114 9.57 4.70 -20.79
#